data_AF-A0A1H7FF02-F1
#
_entry.id   AF-A0A1H7FF02-F1
#
_cell.length_a   1.000
_cell.length_b   1.000
_cell.length_c   1.000
_cell.angle_alpha   90.00
_cell.angle_beta   90.00
_cell.angle_gamma   90.00
#
_symmetry.space_group_name_H-M   'P 1'
#
loop_
_entity.id
_entity.type
_entity.pdbx_description
1 polymer ?
#
loop_
_entity_poly.entity_id
_entity_poly.type
_entity_poly.pdbx_seq_one_letter_code
_entity_poly.pdbx_strand_id
1 'polypeptide(L)'
;MSGKAEERQQKMSDPTTPGTADFSLTRKGYDVDQVEQAMTRLTAERDEAWQRLAALGDEMRGLERVLMDLQETRAAAEAAVPDFHVLSARAAGLLVTAQEEAEAVRTEAAAVSNRIDSEARTEARRLRTTAGQYADQLRAAAEESHRRELDRARNQAEAQRGVADRESRTLREEATVYAEDLRGRAEQASREAQAWLTGQQRTAEQEFTAHDAKVVAWEAEVIAIGERKLSESERHRKAMQAKAEGIEADAATQAERRVEAAQREAARIAEQSAREQRTFAERREHIQSQLDHIRETLAALTGSVAAAPEPTAEGRAEGQAADPGEDEVEDEVEDEVEVDSEAKTSELPTLPQAVDNNPDAR
;
A
#
# COMPACT_ATOMS: atom_id res chain seq x y z
N MET A 1 72.05 38.05 -68.56
CA MET A 1 71.90 37.28 -67.31
C MET A 1 71.07 36.05 -67.62
N SER A 2 71.76 35.01 -68.07
CA SER A 2 71.19 33.72 -68.48
C SER A 2 71.59 32.71 -67.42
N GLY A 3 70.62 32.03 -66.82
CA GLY A 3 70.86 31.04 -65.78
C GLY A 3 69.81 31.11 -64.68
N LYS A 4 69.12 29.98 -64.48
CA LYS A 4 68.14 29.64 -63.42
C LYS A 4 66.65 29.76 -63.76
N ALA A 5 66.21 29.18 -64.87
CA ALA A 5 64.79 28.84 -65.07
C ALA A 5 64.48 27.33 -65.02
N GLU A 6 65.47 26.44 -65.15
CA GLU A 6 65.20 25.01 -65.39
C GLU A 6 65.10 24.12 -64.14
N GLU A 7 65.34 24.62 -62.93
CA GLU A 7 65.54 23.73 -61.76
C GLU A 7 64.39 23.76 -60.73
N ARG A 8 63.18 24.19 -61.12
CA ARG A 8 61.99 24.19 -60.25
C ARG A 8 60.85 23.28 -60.71
N GLN A 9 61.12 22.32 -61.60
CA GLN A 9 60.21 21.17 -61.76
C GLN A 9 60.48 20.18 -60.62
N GLN A 10 60.14 20.60 -59.41
CA GLN A 10 60.21 19.79 -58.21
C GLN A 10 59.08 18.77 -58.29
N LYS A 11 59.46 17.51 -58.60
CA LYS A 11 58.69 16.25 -58.45
C LYS A 11 57.18 16.46 -58.24
N MET A 12 56.48 16.75 -59.33
CA MET A 12 55.02 16.57 -59.35
C MET A 12 54.74 15.07 -59.23
N SER A 13 53.86 14.74 -58.30
CA SER A 13 53.27 13.42 -58.13
C SER A 13 52.85 12.83 -59.49
N ASP A 14 53.04 11.53 -59.64
CA ASP A 14 52.67 10.78 -60.84
C ASP A 14 51.26 11.18 -61.35
N PRO A 15 51.03 11.23 -62.68
CA PRO A 15 49.74 11.64 -63.26
C PRO A 15 48.60 10.66 -62.96
N THR A 16 48.89 9.53 -62.32
CA THR A 16 47.91 8.53 -61.91
C THR A 16 47.09 9.08 -60.74
N THR A 17 45.80 9.33 -60.97
CA THR A 17 44.83 9.63 -59.91
C THR A 17 44.86 8.50 -58.88
N PRO A 18 45.26 8.75 -57.62
CA PRO A 18 45.24 7.72 -56.59
C PRO A 18 43.78 7.30 -56.33
N GLY A 19 43.52 5.99 -56.34
CA GLY A 19 42.20 5.45 -56.05
C GLY A 19 41.98 5.30 -54.56
N THR A 20 40.73 5.15 -54.12
CA THR A 20 40.40 4.85 -52.71
C THR A 20 41.05 3.57 -52.18
N ALA A 21 41.49 2.66 -53.08
CA ALA A 21 42.25 1.46 -52.76
C ALA A 21 43.69 1.74 -52.26
N ASP A 22 44.21 2.96 -52.47
CA ASP A 22 45.58 3.34 -52.09
C ASP A 22 45.68 3.83 -50.63
N PHE A 23 44.55 3.97 -49.92
CA PHE A 23 44.49 4.42 -48.54
C PHE A 23 44.17 3.26 -47.57
N SER A 24 44.94 3.14 -46.49
CA SER A 24 44.71 2.11 -45.46
C SER A 24 43.56 2.49 -44.51
N LEU A 25 42.55 1.61 -44.37
CA LEU A 25 41.41 1.81 -43.45
C LEU A 25 41.84 1.65 -41.97
N THR A 26 41.52 2.63 -41.12
CA THR A 26 41.83 2.60 -39.68
C THR A 26 40.56 2.79 -38.82
N ARG A 27 40.57 2.30 -37.57
CA ARG A 27 39.39 2.27 -36.67
C ARG A 27 38.82 3.65 -36.29
N LYS A 28 39.55 4.74 -36.59
CA LYS A 28 39.13 6.14 -36.48
C LYS A 28 39.69 6.92 -37.68
N GLY A 29 39.29 6.52 -38.88
CA GLY A 29 39.67 7.17 -40.14
C GLY A 29 38.67 8.23 -40.59
N TYR A 30 39.04 8.94 -41.66
CA TYR A 30 38.11 9.78 -42.42
C TYR A 30 37.06 8.91 -43.14
N ASP A 31 35.89 9.48 -43.36
CA ASP A 31 34.82 8.83 -44.11
C ASP A 31 35.23 8.64 -45.58
N VAL A 32 35.19 7.40 -46.06
CA VAL A 32 35.69 7.01 -47.39
C VAL A 32 34.92 7.73 -48.49
N ASP A 33 33.61 7.90 -48.33
CA ASP A 33 32.76 8.57 -49.32
C ASP A 33 33.11 10.07 -49.42
N GLN A 34 33.47 10.71 -48.30
CA GLN A 34 33.92 12.11 -48.30
C GLN A 34 35.30 12.27 -48.94
N VAL A 35 36.20 11.30 -48.75
CA VAL A 35 37.53 11.30 -49.38
C VAL A 35 37.42 11.09 -50.89
N GLU A 36 36.57 10.17 -51.35
CA GLU A 36 36.31 9.94 -52.79
C GLU A 36 35.70 11.20 -53.44
N GLN A 37 34.74 11.86 -52.78
CA GLN A 37 34.18 13.13 -53.25
C GLN A 37 35.22 14.26 -53.31
N ALA A 38 36.10 14.35 -52.31
CA ALA A 38 37.18 15.34 -52.33
C ALA A 38 38.21 15.07 -53.43
N MET A 39 38.59 13.80 -53.65
CA MET A 39 39.55 13.41 -54.68
C MET A 39 39.01 13.61 -56.09
N THR A 40 37.75 13.24 -56.34
CA THR A 40 37.09 13.48 -57.63
C THR A 40 37.03 14.98 -57.95
N ARG A 41 36.70 15.82 -56.96
CA ARG A 41 36.72 17.28 -57.10
C ARG A 41 38.13 17.81 -57.40
N LEU A 42 39.14 17.41 -56.63
CA LEU A 42 40.53 17.87 -56.83
C LEU A 42 41.09 17.43 -58.20
N THR A 43 40.73 16.23 -58.65
CA THR A 43 41.12 15.72 -59.97
C THR A 43 40.48 16.55 -61.09
N ALA A 44 39.19 16.88 -60.95
CA ALA A 44 38.51 17.76 -61.90
C ALA A 44 39.12 19.17 -61.93
N GLU A 45 39.41 19.77 -60.77
CA GLU A 45 40.06 21.08 -60.67
C GLU A 45 41.47 21.08 -61.29
N ARG A 46 42.23 19.98 -61.11
CA ARG A 46 43.53 19.77 -61.77
C ARG A 46 43.36 19.73 -63.28
N ASP A 47 42.48 18.87 -63.79
CA ASP A 47 42.31 18.68 -65.23
C ASP A 47 41.84 19.97 -65.92
N GLU A 48 40.97 20.74 -65.26
CA GLU A 48 40.56 22.07 -65.72
C GLU A 48 41.74 23.05 -65.76
N ALA A 49 42.58 23.07 -64.72
CA ALA A 49 43.78 23.92 -64.70
C ALA A 49 44.76 23.56 -65.82
N TRP A 50 44.93 22.27 -66.12
CA TRP A 50 45.75 21.79 -67.24
C TRP A 50 45.18 22.20 -68.60
N GLN A 51 43.87 22.10 -68.80
CA GLN A 51 43.21 22.58 -70.01
C GLN A 51 43.40 24.08 -70.20
N ARG A 52 43.24 24.87 -69.13
CA ARG A 52 43.48 26.32 -69.17
C ARG A 52 44.93 26.66 -69.53
N LEU A 53 45.90 25.91 -68.98
CA LEU A 53 47.32 26.12 -69.29
C LEU A 53 47.66 25.75 -70.74
N ALA A 54 47.09 24.66 -71.26
CA ALA A 54 47.23 24.27 -72.66
C ALA A 54 46.65 25.34 -73.61
N ALA A 55 45.43 25.83 -73.32
CA ALA A 55 44.77 26.87 -74.09
C ALA A 55 45.57 28.18 -74.10
N LEU A 56 46.10 28.60 -72.94
CA LEU A 56 46.96 29.79 -72.86
C LEU A 56 48.25 29.61 -73.65
N GLY A 57 48.84 28.41 -73.63
CA GLY A 57 50.02 28.08 -74.43
C GLY A 57 49.75 28.16 -75.94
N ASP A 58 48.57 27.74 -76.39
CA ASP A 58 48.14 27.89 -77.79
C ASP A 58 47.90 29.35 -78.17
N GLU A 59 47.28 30.13 -77.29
CA GLU A 59 47.05 31.57 -77.50
C GLU A 59 48.37 32.33 -77.59
N MET A 60 49.33 32.04 -76.71
CA MET A 60 50.68 32.62 -76.78
C MET A 60 51.36 32.33 -78.12
N ARG A 61 51.35 31.07 -78.59
CA ARG A 61 51.88 30.70 -79.92
C ARG A 61 51.12 31.38 -81.07
N GLY A 62 49.83 31.68 -80.88
CA GLY A 62 49.03 32.46 -81.82
C GLY A 62 49.51 33.91 -81.91
N LEU A 63 49.69 34.55 -80.77
CA LEU A 63 50.17 35.93 -80.68
C LEU A 63 51.60 36.09 -81.20
N GLU A 64 52.48 35.13 -80.95
CA GLU A 64 53.85 35.14 -81.47
C GLU A 64 53.88 35.15 -83.00
N ARG A 65 53.02 34.35 -83.66
CA ARG A 65 52.89 34.35 -85.13
C ARG A 65 52.41 35.70 -85.65
N VAL A 66 51.39 36.28 -85.02
CA VAL A 66 50.87 37.61 -85.41
C VAL A 66 51.94 38.70 -85.26
N LEU A 67 52.77 38.63 -84.21
CA LEU A 67 53.89 39.57 -84.04
C LEU A 67 54.94 39.43 -85.14
N MET A 68 55.25 38.22 -85.59
CA MET A 68 56.16 37.99 -86.72
C MET A 68 55.60 38.57 -88.02
N ASP A 69 54.33 38.33 -88.33
CA ASP A 69 53.68 38.92 -89.53
C ASP A 69 53.69 40.45 -89.50
N LEU A 70 53.44 41.06 -88.33
CA LEU A 70 53.52 42.51 -88.15
C LEU A 70 54.94 43.06 -88.32
N GLN A 71 55.96 42.31 -87.89
CA GLN A 71 57.35 42.69 -88.10
C GLN A 71 57.74 42.61 -89.58
N GLU A 72 57.31 41.58 -90.30
CA GLU A 72 57.56 41.44 -91.74
C GLU A 72 56.88 42.55 -92.55
N THR A 73 55.61 42.84 -92.27
CA THR A 73 54.87 43.94 -92.92
C THR A 73 55.48 45.30 -92.62
N ARG A 74 55.95 45.53 -91.38
CA ARG A 74 56.68 46.74 -91.02
C ARG A 74 58.02 46.86 -91.74
N ALA A 75 58.78 45.79 -91.85
CA ALA A 75 60.04 45.77 -92.60
C ALA A 75 59.82 46.07 -94.09
N ALA A 76 58.72 45.57 -94.68
CA ALA A 76 58.32 45.91 -96.05
C ALA A 76 57.90 47.38 -96.20
N ALA A 77 57.29 47.98 -95.18
CA ALA A 77 56.89 49.39 -95.18
C ALA A 77 58.07 50.36 -94.90
N GLU A 78 59.08 49.93 -94.15
CA GLU A 78 60.31 50.70 -93.87
C GLU A 78 61.35 50.62 -95.01
N ALA A 79 61.14 49.74 -96.01
CA ALA A 79 61.93 49.74 -97.23
C ALA A 79 61.82 51.10 -97.93
N ALA A 80 62.96 51.73 -98.21
CA ALA A 80 63.04 53.10 -98.71
C ALA A 80 62.10 53.32 -99.90
N VAL A 81 61.18 54.29 -99.75
CA VAL A 81 60.27 54.71 -100.81
C VAL A 81 61.11 55.12 -102.03
N PRO A 82 60.94 54.48 -103.20
CA PRO A 82 61.71 54.83 -104.39
C PRO A 82 61.53 56.32 -104.75
N ASP A 83 62.60 56.99 -105.17
CA ASP A 83 62.50 58.39 -105.61
C ASP A 83 61.85 58.46 -107.01
N PHE A 84 60.56 58.80 -107.04
CA PHE A 84 59.77 58.87 -108.28
C PHE A 84 60.06 60.13 -109.12
N HIS A 85 60.86 61.09 -108.63
CA HIS A 85 61.32 62.23 -109.45
C HIS A 85 62.20 61.79 -110.61
N VAL A 86 62.91 60.66 -110.47
CA VAL A 86 63.76 60.06 -111.51
C VAL A 86 62.93 59.51 -112.67
N LEU A 87 61.67 59.12 -112.42
CA LEU A 87 60.79 58.51 -113.42
C LEU A 87 60.03 59.55 -114.25
N SER A 88 59.46 60.57 -113.59
CA SER A 88 58.88 61.78 -114.23
C SER A 88 58.33 62.77 -113.19
N ALA A 89 58.22 64.06 -113.54
CA ALA A 89 57.55 65.06 -112.70
C ALA A 89 56.07 64.71 -112.40
N ARG A 90 55.39 64.02 -113.33
CA ARG A 90 54.01 63.54 -113.14
C ARG A 90 53.93 62.43 -112.10
N ALA A 91 54.90 61.52 -112.06
CA ALA A 91 54.94 60.43 -111.07
C ALA A 91 55.19 60.96 -109.65
N ALA A 92 56.06 61.95 -109.49
CA ALA A 92 56.27 62.62 -108.21
C ALA A 92 54.99 63.36 -107.71
N GLY A 93 54.29 64.05 -108.60
CA GLY A 93 53.00 64.69 -108.26
C GLY A 93 51.93 63.68 -107.81
N LEU A 94 51.85 62.52 -108.47
CA LEU A 94 50.94 61.43 -108.07
C LEU A 94 51.27 60.85 -106.69
N LEU A 95 52.56 60.74 -106.33
CA LEU A 95 52.96 60.27 -105.00
C LEU A 95 52.49 61.25 -103.91
N VAL A 96 52.67 62.56 -104.11
CA VAL A 96 52.23 63.58 -103.14
C VAL A 96 50.71 63.52 -102.96
N THR A 97 49.94 63.52 -104.05
CA THR A 97 48.48 63.38 -103.96
C THR A 97 48.08 62.06 -103.30
N ALA A 98 48.76 60.94 -103.57
CA ALA A 98 48.48 59.67 -102.90
C ALA A 98 48.80 59.70 -101.39
N GLN A 99 49.83 60.41 -100.97
CA GLN A 99 50.16 60.60 -99.55
C GLN A 99 49.13 61.49 -98.84
N GLU A 100 48.72 62.60 -99.47
CA GLU A 100 47.66 63.49 -98.97
C GLU A 100 46.33 62.74 -98.84
N GLU A 101 45.93 61.94 -99.83
CA GLU A 101 44.74 61.09 -99.77
C GLU A 101 44.87 60.01 -98.69
N ALA A 102 46.04 59.38 -98.54
CA ALA A 102 46.27 58.41 -97.47
C ALA A 102 46.22 59.04 -96.06
N GLU A 103 46.66 60.30 -95.91
CA GLU A 103 46.51 61.06 -94.68
C GLU A 103 45.05 61.47 -94.43
N ALA A 104 44.32 61.90 -95.47
CA ALA A 104 42.89 62.18 -95.39
C ALA A 104 42.08 60.95 -94.96
N VAL A 105 42.33 59.79 -95.58
CA VAL A 105 41.71 58.51 -95.19
C VAL A 105 42.07 58.11 -93.75
N ARG A 106 43.33 58.28 -93.33
CA ARG A 106 43.75 57.97 -91.95
C ARG A 106 43.09 58.89 -90.92
N THR A 107 43.00 60.18 -91.22
CA THR A 107 42.37 61.16 -90.32
C THR A 107 40.86 60.95 -90.24
N GLU A 108 40.19 60.65 -91.36
CA GLU A 108 38.77 60.28 -91.37
C GLU A 108 38.52 58.97 -90.60
N ALA A 109 39.33 57.92 -90.84
CA ALA A 109 39.22 56.66 -90.12
C ALA A 109 39.42 56.83 -88.61
N ALA A 110 40.39 57.65 -88.19
CA ALA A 110 40.61 57.99 -86.78
C ALA A 110 39.42 58.77 -86.19
N ALA A 111 38.84 59.72 -86.92
CA ALA A 111 37.66 60.46 -86.49
C ALA A 111 36.43 59.54 -86.32
N VAL A 112 36.21 58.63 -87.28
CA VAL A 112 35.12 57.64 -87.20
C VAL A 112 35.34 56.68 -86.03
N SER A 113 36.55 56.17 -85.83
CA SER A 113 36.89 55.30 -84.70
C SER A 113 36.64 55.98 -83.35
N ASN A 114 37.11 57.23 -83.18
CA ASN A 114 36.90 58.01 -81.97
C ASN A 114 35.40 58.28 -81.71
N ARG A 115 34.62 58.55 -82.77
CA ARG A 115 33.16 58.72 -82.65
C ARG A 115 32.51 57.43 -82.15
N ILE A 116 32.80 56.29 -82.78
CA ILE A 116 32.25 54.99 -82.37
C ILE A 116 32.63 54.66 -80.91
N ASP A 117 33.88 54.87 -80.51
CA ASP A 117 34.31 54.64 -79.12
C ASP A 117 33.59 55.58 -78.14
N SER A 118 33.40 56.85 -78.50
CA SER A 118 32.67 57.82 -77.66
C SER A 118 31.19 57.45 -77.49
N GLU A 119 30.53 56.99 -78.55
CA GLU A 119 29.15 56.52 -78.54
C GLU A 119 29.03 55.24 -77.71
N ALA A 120 29.90 54.26 -77.96
CA ALA A 120 29.95 53.00 -77.21
C ALA A 120 30.17 53.23 -75.71
N ARG A 121 31.08 54.12 -75.32
CA ARG A 121 31.31 54.49 -73.92
C ARG A 121 30.10 55.17 -73.29
N THR A 122 29.39 55.99 -74.04
CA THR A 122 28.19 56.68 -73.55
C THR A 122 27.05 55.71 -73.35
N GLU A 123 26.81 54.81 -74.30
CA GLU A 123 25.79 53.78 -74.17
C GLU A 123 26.13 52.78 -73.05
N ALA A 124 27.40 52.38 -72.92
CA ALA A 124 27.85 51.52 -71.82
C ALA A 124 27.63 52.17 -70.45
N ARG A 125 27.89 53.49 -70.31
CA ARG A 125 27.59 54.24 -69.08
C ARG A 125 26.08 54.28 -68.81
N ARG A 126 25.27 54.58 -69.83
CA ARG A 126 23.81 54.61 -69.73
C ARG A 126 23.28 53.25 -69.26
N LEU A 127 23.69 52.16 -69.91
CA LEU A 127 23.27 50.81 -69.57
C LEU A 127 23.68 50.43 -68.14
N ARG A 128 24.90 50.75 -67.71
CA ARG A 128 25.35 50.54 -66.33
C ARG A 128 24.50 51.31 -65.32
N THR A 129 24.19 52.57 -65.60
CA THR A 129 23.33 53.38 -64.71
C THR A 129 21.92 52.80 -64.63
N THR A 130 21.32 52.45 -65.76
CA THR A 130 19.98 51.84 -65.79
C THR A 130 19.95 50.48 -65.09
N ALA A 131 20.95 49.63 -65.32
CA ALA A 131 21.09 48.36 -64.63
C ALA A 131 21.28 48.54 -63.11
N GLY A 132 22.07 49.52 -62.69
CA GLY A 132 22.26 49.88 -61.29
C GLY A 132 20.95 50.33 -60.62
N GLN A 133 20.22 51.25 -61.26
CA GLN A 133 18.92 51.73 -60.78
C GLN A 133 17.90 50.58 -60.66
N TYR A 134 17.85 49.69 -61.65
CA TYR A 134 16.97 48.52 -61.61
C TYR A 134 17.35 47.56 -60.48
N ALA A 135 18.65 47.29 -60.29
CA ALA A 135 19.14 46.45 -59.20
C ALA A 135 18.79 47.04 -57.82
N ASP A 136 18.91 48.36 -57.65
CA ASP A 136 18.55 49.03 -56.40
C ASP A 136 17.04 49.02 -56.14
N GLN A 137 16.23 49.23 -57.18
CA GLN A 137 14.76 49.09 -57.08
C GLN A 137 14.35 47.67 -56.70
N LEU A 138 14.98 46.65 -57.31
CA LEU A 138 14.71 45.25 -56.99
C LEU A 138 15.11 44.94 -55.55
N ARG A 139 16.27 45.43 -55.09
CA ARG A 139 16.73 45.26 -53.70
C ARG A 139 15.76 45.91 -52.72
N ALA A 140 15.35 47.16 -52.96
CA ALA A 140 14.38 47.85 -52.11
C ALA A 140 13.02 47.13 -52.07
N ALA A 141 12.54 46.63 -53.21
CA ALA A 141 11.29 45.87 -53.28
C ALA A 141 11.38 44.54 -52.51
N ALA A 142 12.50 43.83 -52.60
CA ALA A 142 12.75 42.60 -51.86
C ALA A 142 12.87 42.83 -50.34
N GLU A 143 13.54 43.91 -49.93
CA GLU A 143 13.62 44.30 -48.51
C GLU A 143 12.24 44.66 -47.94
N GLU A 144 11.40 45.34 -48.72
CA GLU A 144 10.04 45.68 -48.33
C GLU A 144 9.12 44.46 -48.29
N SER A 145 9.24 43.51 -49.22
CA SER A 145 8.50 42.24 -49.12
C SER A 145 8.94 41.44 -47.91
N HIS A 146 10.25 41.37 -47.65
CA HIS A 146 10.79 40.66 -46.50
C HIS A 146 10.33 41.26 -45.16
N ARG A 147 10.36 42.59 -45.02
CA ARG A 147 9.82 43.28 -43.83
C ARG A 147 8.34 42.96 -43.62
N ARG A 148 7.53 43.02 -44.69
CA ARG A 148 6.10 42.68 -44.61
C ARG A 148 5.86 41.22 -44.22
N GLU A 149 6.67 40.30 -44.69
CA GLU A 149 6.60 38.88 -44.29
C GLU A 149 7.00 38.67 -42.83
N LEU A 150 8.06 39.32 -42.37
CA LEU A 150 8.48 39.26 -40.96
C LEU A 150 7.40 39.82 -40.03
N ASP A 151 6.78 40.95 -40.38
CA ASP A 151 5.73 41.55 -39.57
C ASP A 151 4.47 40.66 -39.55
N ARG A 152 4.11 40.04 -40.68
CA ARG A 152 3.03 39.03 -40.71
C ARG A 152 3.35 37.84 -39.81
N ALA A 153 4.57 37.30 -39.89
CA ALA A 153 5.00 36.17 -39.08
C ALA A 153 5.00 36.51 -37.58
N ARG A 154 5.44 37.71 -37.21
CA ARG A 154 5.38 38.22 -35.82
C ARG A 154 3.95 38.36 -35.33
N ASN A 155 3.09 39.01 -36.10
CA ASN A 155 1.67 39.17 -35.74
C ASN A 155 0.97 37.81 -35.60
N GLN A 156 1.27 36.85 -36.48
CA GLN A 156 0.74 35.49 -36.38
C GLN A 156 1.24 34.78 -35.12
N ALA A 157 2.54 34.88 -34.79
CA ALA A 157 3.10 34.29 -33.59
C ALA A 157 2.51 34.91 -32.32
N GLU A 158 2.32 36.23 -32.27
CA GLU A 158 1.68 36.93 -31.16
C GLU A 158 0.20 36.54 -31.02
N ALA A 159 -0.53 36.42 -32.13
CA ALA A 159 -1.91 35.94 -32.11
C ALA A 159 -2.01 34.50 -31.58
N GLN A 160 -1.12 33.60 -32.02
CA GLN A 160 -1.05 32.23 -31.53
C GLN A 160 -0.70 32.16 -30.04
N ARG A 161 0.26 32.97 -29.57
CA ARG A 161 0.57 33.11 -28.14
C ARG A 161 -0.62 33.59 -27.34
N GLY A 162 -1.33 34.62 -27.83
CA GLY A 162 -2.51 35.15 -27.17
C GLY A 162 -3.68 34.15 -27.10
N VAL A 163 -3.82 33.27 -28.10
CA VAL A 163 -4.78 32.15 -28.05
C VAL A 163 -4.35 31.13 -27.00
N ALA A 164 -3.11 30.65 -27.04
CA ALA A 164 -2.58 29.67 -26.09
C ALA A 164 -2.65 30.16 -24.64
N ASP A 165 -2.35 31.44 -24.39
CA ASP A 165 -2.44 32.04 -23.05
C ASP A 165 -3.88 32.09 -22.54
N ARG A 166 -4.85 32.40 -23.42
CA ARG A 166 -6.29 32.39 -23.05
C ARG A 166 -6.76 30.97 -22.76
N GLU A 167 -6.44 30.01 -23.63
CA GLU A 167 -6.77 28.59 -23.42
C GLU A 167 -6.15 28.06 -22.12
N SER A 168 -4.89 28.39 -21.83
CA SER A 168 -4.25 27.98 -20.59
C SER A 168 -4.91 28.61 -19.35
N ARG A 169 -5.43 29.84 -19.43
CA ARG A 169 -6.16 30.47 -18.32
C ARG A 169 -7.51 29.80 -18.12
N THR A 170 -8.27 29.61 -19.20
CA THR A 170 -9.57 28.93 -19.14
C THR A 170 -9.42 27.51 -18.59
N LEU A 171 -8.43 26.74 -19.05
CA LEU A 171 -8.19 25.39 -18.54
C LEU A 171 -7.81 25.39 -17.05
N ARG A 172 -7.06 26.39 -16.58
CA ARG A 172 -6.75 26.54 -15.15
C ARG A 172 -7.99 26.88 -14.34
N GLU A 173 -8.82 27.80 -14.83
CA GLU A 173 -10.08 28.19 -14.19
C GLU A 173 -11.03 26.98 -14.10
N GLU A 174 -11.22 26.25 -15.20
CA GLU A 174 -12.02 25.02 -15.25
C GLU A 174 -11.47 23.95 -14.29
N ALA A 175 -10.15 23.75 -14.26
CA ALA A 175 -9.52 22.79 -13.35
C ALA A 175 -9.70 23.20 -11.88
N THR A 176 -9.62 24.50 -11.55
CA THR A 176 -9.87 24.99 -10.19
C THR A 176 -11.32 24.80 -9.78
N VAL A 177 -12.28 25.12 -10.64
CA VAL A 177 -13.71 24.91 -10.38
C VAL A 177 -14.01 23.43 -10.18
N TYR A 178 -13.43 22.56 -11.01
CA TYR A 178 -13.57 21.11 -10.87
C TYR A 178 -12.97 20.59 -9.55
N ALA A 179 -11.80 21.09 -9.15
CA ALA A 179 -11.17 20.73 -7.89
C ALA A 179 -12.00 21.18 -6.68
N GLU A 180 -12.61 22.37 -6.74
CA GLU A 180 -13.51 22.88 -5.71
C GLU A 180 -14.79 22.05 -5.61
N ASP A 181 -15.43 21.69 -6.73
CA ASP A 181 -16.60 20.80 -6.76
C ASP A 181 -16.26 19.43 -6.19
N LEU A 182 -15.13 18.83 -6.58
CA LEU A 182 -14.68 17.54 -6.05
C LEU A 182 -14.45 17.61 -4.54
N ARG A 183 -13.82 18.69 -4.06
CA ARG A 183 -13.61 18.91 -2.63
C ARG A 183 -14.94 19.06 -1.89
N GLY A 184 -15.88 19.83 -2.43
CA GLY A 184 -17.22 20.00 -1.87
C GLY A 184 -17.97 18.67 -1.75
N ARG A 185 -17.91 17.83 -2.80
CA ARG A 185 -18.50 16.47 -2.79
C ARG A 185 -17.83 15.56 -1.77
N ALA A 186 -16.51 15.59 -1.65
CA ALA A 186 -15.78 14.81 -0.66
C ALA A 186 -16.13 15.24 0.78
N GLU A 187 -16.23 16.53 1.05
CA GLU A 187 -16.65 17.08 2.34
C GLU A 187 -18.10 16.73 2.67
N GLN A 188 -19.00 16.77 1.67
CA GLN A 188 -20.38 16.31 1.83
C GLN A 188 -20.43 14.81 2.16
N ALA A 189 -19.75 13.96 1.38
CA ALA A 189 -19.70 12.53 1.62
C ALA A 189 -19.12 12.19 3.01
N SER A 190 -18.10 12.93 3.45
CA SER A 190 -17.54 12.77 4.80
C SER A 190 -18.55 13.14 5.88
N ARG A 191 -19.33 14.22 5.71
CA ARG A 191 -20.37 14.61 6.67
C ARG A 191 -21.51 13.58 6.72
N GLU A 192 -21.93 13.07 5.58
CA GLU A 192 -22.94 12.01 5.49
C GLU A 192 -22.46 10.72 6.15
N ALA A 193 -21.21 10.31 5.91
CA ALA A 193 -20.61 9.14 6.56
C ALA A 193 -20.51 9.31 8.08
N GLN A 194 -20.09 10.49 8.56
CA GLN A 194 -20.06 10.79 10.00
C GLN A 194 -21.46 10.76 10.61
N ALA A 195 -22.44 11.39 9.97
CA ALA A 195 -23.83 11.37 10.43
C ALA A 195 -24.36 9.93 10.51
N TRP A 196 -24.09 9.11 9.49
CA TRP A 196 -24.47 7.71 9.48
C TRP A 196 -23.82 6.91 10.63
N LEU A 197 -22.51 7.06 10.86
CA LEU A 197 -21.80 6.40 11.96
C LEU A 197 -22.34 6.82 13.33
N THR A 198 -22.57 8.12 13.55
CA THR A 198 -23.16 8.61 14.81
C THR A 198 -24.58 8.10 15.02
N GLY A 199 -25.36 7.96 13.94
CA GLY A 199 -26.68 7.33 13.97
C GLY A 199 -26.60 5.87 14.43
N GLN A 200 -25.67 5.10 13.86
CA GLN A 200 -25.43 3.70 14.22
C GLN A 200 -24.95 3.54 15.67
N GLN A 201 -24.03 4.40 16.11
CA GLN A 201 -23.56 4.42 17.50
C GLN A 201 -24.73 4.68 18.46
N ARG A 202 -25.61 5.64 18.13
CA ARG A 202 -26.78 5.95 18.95
C ARG A 202 -27.75 4.77 19.00
N THR A 203 -28.00 4.09 17.89
CA THR A 203 -28.85 2.89 17.86
C THR A 203 -28.24 1.76 18.70
N ALA A 204 -26.94 1.47 18.53
CA ALA A 204 -26.24 0.46 19.29
C ALA A 204 -26.24 0.77 20.81
N GLU A 205 -26.05 2.03 21.20
CA GLU A 205 -26.10 2.46 22.59
C GLU A 205 -27.52 2.36 23.17
N GLN A 206 -28.55 2.64 22.39
CA GLN A 206 -29.95 2.42 22.78
C GLN A 206 -30.27 0.93 22.97
N GLU A 207 -29.80 0.07 22.07
CA GLU A 207 -29.97 -1.38 22.19
C GLU A 207 -29.22 -1.93 23.40
N PHE A 208 -27.98 -1.47 23.62
CA PHE A 208 -27.17 -1.87 24.77
C PHE A 208 -27.81 -1.42 26.09
N THR A 209 -28.23 -0.16 26.20
CA THR A 209 -28.91 0.35 27.40
C THR A 209 -30.24 -0.37 27.66
N ALA A 210 -31.01 -0.70 26.61
CA ALA A 210 -32.24 -1.48 26.75
C ALA A 210 -31.96 -2.93 27.19
N HIS A 211 -30.90 -3.55 26.69
CA HIS A 211 -30.46 -4.88 27.12
C HIS A 211 -29.98 -4.87 28.57
N ASP A 212 -29.14 -3.90 28.95
CA ASP A 212 -28.62 -3.75 30.31
C ASP A 212 -29.76 -3.56 31.33
N ALA A 213 -30.76 -2.76 31.00
CA ALA A 213 -31.97 -2.62 31.82
C ALA A 213 -32.73 -3.94 32.01
N LYS A 214 -32.79 -4.80 30.97
CA LYS A 214 -33.40 -6.14 31.07
C LYS A 214 -32.58 -7.07 31.96
N VAL A 215 -31.25 -7.03 31.83
CA VAL A 215 -30.35 -7.83 32.68
C VAL A 215 -30.48 -7.43 34.14
N VAL A 216 -30.44 -6.13 34.45
CA VAL A 216 -30.63 -5.64 35.82
C VAL A 216 -31.99 -6.05 36.40
N ALA A 217 -33.06 -5.98 35.60
CA ALA A 217 -34.39 -6.44 36.04
C ALA A 217 -34.42 -7.96 36.30
N TRP A 218 -33.79 -8.75 35.43
CA TRP A 218 -33.66 -10.19 35.58
C TRP A 218 -32.83 -10.57 36.82
N GLU A 219 -31.70 -9.91 37.05
CA GLU A 219 -30.86 -10.10 38.24
C GLU A 219 -31.64 -9.81 39.52
N ALA A 220 -32.41 -8.71 39.54
CA ALA A 220 -33.27 -8.37 40.68
C ALA A 220 -34.36 -9.43 40.93
N GLU A 221 -34.94 -10.01 39.88
CA GLU A 221 -35.91 -11.10 40.00
C GLU A 221 -35.27 -12.38 40.54
N VAL A 222 -34.10 -12.77 40.03
CA VAL A 222 -33.36 -13.95 40.51
C VAL A 222 -32.95 -13.78 41.98
N ILE A 223 -32.45 -12.60 42.37
CA ILE A 223 -32.15 -12.29 43.77
C ILE A 223 -33.41 -12.41 44.64
N ALA A 224 -34.54 -11.84 44.20
CA ALA A 224 -35.80 -11.92 44.95
C ALA A 224 -36.35 -13.36 45.06
N ILE A 225 -36.17 -14.21 44.04
CA ILE A 225 -36.46 -15.65 44.13
C ILE A 225 -35.54 -16.32 45.15
N GLY A 226 -34.24 -16.04 45.08
CA GLY A 226 -33.22 -16.55 46.00
C GLY A 226 -33.51 -16.19 47.46
N GLU A 227 -33.82 -14.93 47.75
CA GLU A 227 -34.19 -14.45 49.08
C GLU A 227 -35.48 -15.10 49.59
N ARG A 228 -36.50 -15.26 48.73
CA ARG A 228 -37.73 -15.99 49.09
C ARG A 228 -37.41 -17.43 49.47
N LYS A 229 -36.63 -18.13 48.67
CA LYS A 229 -36.22 -19.53 48.94
C LYS A 229 -35.37 -19.65 50.19
N LEU A 230 -34.47 -18.71 50.45
CA LEU A 230 -33.71 -18.67 51.69
C LEU A 230 -34.63 -18.48 52.89
N SER A 231 -35.59 -17.55 52.81
CA SER A 231 -36.56 -17.31 53.89
C SER A 231 -37.49 -18.52 54.13
N GLU A 232 -37.90 -19.23 53.09
CA GLU A 232 -38.68 -20.48 53.17
C GLU A 232 -37.85 -21.56 53.86
N SER A 233 -36.59 -21.75 53.44
CA SER A 233 -35.66 -22.71 54.03
C SER A 233 -35.37 -22.40 55.50
N GLU A 234 -35.14 -21.14 55.87
CA GLU A 234 -34.95 -20.72 57.25
C GLU A 234 -36.18 -20.96 58.12
N ARG A 235 -37.39 -20.67 57.61
CA ARG A 235 -38.66 -20.98 58.31
C ARG A 235 -38.83 -22.47 58.49
N HIS A 236 -38.55 -23.26 57.46
CA HIS A 236 -38.64 -24.72 57.54
C HIS A 236 -37.64 -25.28 58.56
N ARG A 237 -36.39 -24.80 58.54
CA ARG A 237 -35.36 -25.16 59.52
C ARG A 237 -35.80 -24.82 60.94
N LYS A 238 -36.31 -23.60 61.19
CA LYS A 238 -36.83 -23.19 62.50
C LYS A 238 -38.01 -24.07 62.95
N ALA A 239 -38.92 -24.41 62.04
CA ALA A 239 -40.05 -25.28 62.34
C ALA A 239 -39.60 -26.71 62.68
N MET A 240 -38.62 -27.26 61.96
CA MET A 240 -38.05 -28.58 62.26
C MET A 240 -37.27 -28.57 63.57
N GLN A 241 -36.52 -27.51 63.85
CA GLN A 241 -35.83 -27.34 65.13
C GLN A 241 -36.83 -27.27 66.29
N ALA A 242 -37.90 -26.49 66.17
CA ALA A 242 -38.95 -26.43 67.19
C ALA A 242 -39.68 -27.77 67.39
N LYS A 243 -39.90 -28.53 66.31
CA LYS A 243 -40.43 -29.90 66.40
C LYS A 243 -39.47 -30.84 67.12
N ALA A 244 -38.17 -30.77 66.82
CA ALA A 244 -37.14 -31.57 67.48
C ALA A 244 -37.07 -31.24 68.98
N GLU A 245 -37.01 -29.95 69.34
CA GLU A 245 -37.05 -29.48 70.73
C GLU A 245 -38.35 -29.92 71.45
N GLY A 246 -39.49 -29.92 70.75
CA GLY A 246 -40.76 -30.43 71.27
C GLY A 246 -40.74 -31.94 71.53
N ILE A 247 -40.21 -32.73 70.60
CA ILE A 247 -40.04 -34.19 70.77
C ILE A 247 -39.08 -34.48 71.94
N GLU A 248 -37.99 -33.72 72.05
CA GLU A 248 -37.04 -33.85 73.17
C GLU A 248 -37.70 -33.51 74.51
N ALA A 249 -38.48 -32.44 74.59
CA ALA A 249 -39.22 -32.05 75.79
C ALA A 249 -40.31 -33.07 76.18
N ASP A 250 -41.04 -33.59 75.19
CA ASP A 250 -42.04 -34.65 75.39
C ASP A 250 -41.37 -35.95 75.84
N ALA A 251 -40.25 -36.33 75.22
CA ALA A 251 -39.45 -37.49 75.60
C ALA A 251 -38.90 -37.34 77.03
N ALA A 252 -38.41 -36.16 77.40
CA ALA A 252 -37.97 -35.85 78.77
C ALA A 252 -39.12 -35.98 79.78
N THR A 253 -40.29 -35.41 79.47
CA THR A 253 -41.49 -35.51 80.31
C THR A 253 -41.97 -36.97 80.45
N GLN A 254 -41.94 -37.74 79.36
CA GLN A 254 -42.29 -39.18 79.40
C GLN A 254 -41.26 -39.98 80.21
N ALA A 255 -39.98 -39.67 80.08
CA ALA A 255 -38.92 -40.28 80.87
C ALA A 255 -39.12 -39.97 82.37
N GLU A 256 -39.37 -38.71 82.74
CA GLU A 256 -39.70 -38.32 84.11
C GLU A 256 -40.93 -39.06 84.64
N ARG A 257 -42.03 -39.11 83.87
CA ARG A 257 -43.25 -39.87 84.26
C ARG A 257 -42.98 -41.36 84.45
N ARG A 258 -42.15 -41.98 83.59
CA ARG A 258 -41.77 -43.39 83.74
C ARG A 258 -40.89 -43.61 84.95
N VAL A 259 -39.95 -42.71 85.23
CA VAL A 259 -39.11 -42.76 86.43
C VAL A 259 -39.96 -42.60 87.69
N GLU A 260 -40.90 -41.65 87.73
CA GLU A 260 -41.84 -41.50 88.85
C GLU A 260 -42.75 -42.72 89.03
N ALA A 261 -43.30 -43.27 87.93
CA ALA A 261 -44.13 -44.46 87.99
C ALA A 261 -43.33 -45.66 88.52
N ALA A 262 -42.10 -45.85 88.03
CA ALA A 262 -41.18 -46.88 88.52
C ALA A 262 -40.82 -46.68 89.99
N GLN A 263 -40.63 -45.43 90.46
CA GLN A 263 -40.40 -45.13 91.87
C GLN A 263 -41.61 -45.43 92.74
N ARG A 264 -42.83 -45.09 92.29
CA ARG A 264 -44.08 -45.41 93.01
C ARG A 264 -44.31 -46.92 93.08
N GLU A 265 -44.04 -47.64 91.99
CA GLU A 265 -44.15 -49.08 91.95
C GLU A 265 -43.07 -49.75 92.83
N ALA A 266 -41.83 -49.27 92.79
CA ALA A 266 -40.77 -49.68 93.70
C ALA A 266 -41.14 -49.41 95.16
N ALA A 267 -41.75 -48.27 95.48
CA ALA A 267 -42.25 -47.97 96.82
C ALA A 267 -43.39 -48.93 97.23
N ARG A 268 -44.30 -49.25 96.31
CA ARG A 268 -45.38 -50.22 96.55
C ARG A 268 -44.85 -51.63 96.79
N ILE A 269 -43.88 -52.08 95.99
CA ILE A 269 -43.20 -53.36 96.15
C ILE A 269 -42.41 -53.38 97.46
N ALA A 270 -41.74 -52.28 97.83
CA ALA A 270 -41.06 -52.16 99.11
C ALA A 270 -42.05 -52.26 100.28
N GLU A 271 -43.21 -51.61 100.20
CA GLU A 271 -44.24 -51.70 101.23
C GLU A 271 -44.91 -53.08 101.28
N GLN A 272 -45.22 -53.68 100.13
CA GLN A 272 -45.76 -55.04 100.03
C GLN A 272 -44.76 -56.06 100.59
N SER A 273 -43.48 -55.97 100.22
CA SER A 273 -42.43 -56.83 100.76
C SER A 273 -42.21 -56.59 102.26
N ALA A 274 -42.32 -55.36 102.76
CA ALA A 274 -42.25 -55.08 104.20
C ALA A 274 -43.46 -55.65 104.95
N ARG A 275 -44.67 -55.61 104.37
CA ARG A 275 -45.87 -56.27 104.93
C ARG A 275 -45.75 -57.78 104.90
N GLU A 276 -45.24 -58.35 103.81
CA GLU A 276 -44.94 -59.77 103.70
C GLU A 276 -43.87 -60.18 104.71
N GLN A 277 -42.78 -59.43 104.86
CA GLN A 277 -41.76 -59.68 105.88
C GLN A 277 -42.35 -59.62 107.31
N ARG A 278 -43.25 -58.68 107.60
CA ARG A 278 -43.95 -58.63 108.89
C ARG A 278 -44.84 -59.85 109.12
N THR A 279 -45.66 -60.23 108.14
CA THR A 279 -46.50 -61.43 108.23
C THR A 279 -45.69 -62.73 108.29
N PHE A 280 -44.54 -62.80 107.62
CA PHE A 280 -43.57 -63.90 107.79
C PHE A 280 -42.94 -63.90 109.18
N ALA A 281 -42.58 -62.72 109.72
CA ALA A 281 -42.07 -62.60 111.09
C ALA A 281 -43.13 -63.02 112.13
N GLU A 282 -44.38 -62.61 111.96
CA GLU A 282 -45.52 -63.01 112.80
C GLU A 282 -45.81 -64.51 112.70
N ARG A 283 -45.77 -65.10 111.49
CA ARG A 283 -45.87 -66.57 111.31
C ARG A 283 -44.73 -67.29 112.00
N ARG A 284 -43.49 -66.77 111.89
CA ARG A 284 -42.33 -67.35 112.57
C ARG A 284 -42.52 -67.30 114.08
N GLU A 285 -42.94 -66.16 114.62
CA GLU A 285 -43.20 -65.97 116.05
C GLU A 285 -44.36 -66.83 116.56
N HIS A 286 -45.41 -67.03 115.75
CA HIS A 286 -46.50 -67.95 116.06
C HIS A 286 -46.07 -69.43 116.08
N ILE A 287 -45.25 -69.85 115.12
CA ILE A 287 -44.66 -71.21 115.13
C ILE A 287 -43.71 -71.37 116.32
N GLN A 288 -42.95 -70.33 116.65
CA GLN A 288 -42.01 -70.35 117.76
C GLN A 288 -42.73 -70.40 119.12
N SER A 289 -43.85 -69.70 119.27
CA SER A 289 -44.70 -69.80 120.49
C SER A 289 -45.43 -71.14 120.60
N GLN A 290 -45.81 -71.78 119.47
CA GLN A 290 -46.32 -73.16 119.48
C GLN A 290 -45.23 -74.17 119.87
N LEU A 291 -43.99 -73.98 119.41
CA LEU A 291 -42.86 -74.83 119.79
C LEU A 291 -42.42 -74.61 121.25
N ASP A 292 -42.49 -73.37 121.77
CA ASP A 292 -42.24 -73.06 123.17
C ASP A 292 -43.36 -73.57 124.08
N HIS A 293 -44.62 -73.50 123.67
CA HIS A 293 -45.76 -74.08 124.41
C HIS A 293 -45.72 -75.62 124.45
N ILE A 294 -45.28 -76.27 123.37
CA ILE A 294 -45.04 -77.72 123.36
C ILE A 294 -43.81 -78.07 124.22
N ARG A 295 -42.75 -77.24 124.22
CA ARG A 295 -41.59 -77.42 125.12
C ARG A 295 -41.96 -77.23 126.59
N GLU A 296 -42.81 -76.26 126.92
CA GLU A 296 -43.19 -75.92 128.30
C GLU A 296 -44.22 -76.90 128.88
N THR A 297 -45.10 -77.47 128.05
CA THR A 297 -46.05 -78.52 128.48
C THR A 297 -45.43 -79.91 128.55
N LEU A 298 -44.40 -80.21 127.75
CA LEU A 298 -43.59 -81.43 127.91
C LEU A 298 -42.58 -81.33 129.08
N ALA A 299 -42.22 -80.13 129.52
CA ALA A 299 -41.32 -79.93 130.68
C ALA A 299 -42.01 -80.08 132.06
N ALA A 300 -43.35 -80.13 132.13
CA ALA A 300 -44.10 -80.14 133.39
C ALA A 300 -44.52 -81.53 133.93
N LEU A 301 -44.33 -82.65 133.22
CA LEU A 301 -44.76 -83.98 133.75
C LEU A 301 -43.79 -85.15 133.60
N THR A 302 -42.63 -85.01 132.95
CA THR A 302 -41.61 -86.07 132.97
C THR A 302 -40.23 -85.45 132.97
N GLY A 303 -39.59 -85.43 134.14
CA GLY A 303 -38.19 -85.07 134.26
C GLY A 303 -37.31 -86.13 133.58
N SER A 304 -36.47 -85.70 132.64
CA SER A 304 -35.09 -86.17 132.45
C SER A 304 -34.44 -85.48 131.22
N VAL A 305 -33.19 -85.04 131.39
CA VAL A 305 -32.03 -85.37 130.53
C VAL A 305 -31.90 -84.72 129.13
N ALA A 306 -30.67 -84.22 128.91
CA ALA A 306 -29.91 -84.13 127.64
C ALA A 306 -30.35 -83.12 126.56
N ALA A 307 -29.48 -82.55 125.73
CA ALA A 307 -28.01 -82.49 125.62
C ALA A 307 -27.67 -81.53 124.45
N ALA A 308 -26.40 -81.13 124.38
CA ALA A 308 -25.64 -80.66 123.21
C ALA A 308 -25.96 -81.43 121.90
N PRO A 309 -25.60 -81.00 120.65
CA PRO A 309 -24.27 -80.45 120.28
C PRO A 309 -24.18 -79.46 119.07
N GLU A 310 -22.95 -79.01 118.83
CA GLU A 310 -22.32 -78.68 117.52
C GLU A 310 -22.40 -79.84 116.48
N PRO A 311 -21.74 -79.84 115.29
CA PRO A 311 -21.32 -78.80 114.32
C PRO A 311 -21.64 -79.17 112.82
N THR A 312 -21.29 -78.26 111.90
CA THR A 312 -20.70 -78.45 110.54
C THR A 312 -21.29 -79.38 109.45
N ALA A 313 -21.36 -78.77 108.26
CA ALA A 313 -20.86 -79.22 106.94
C ALA A 313 -21.78 -79.98 105.95
N GLU A 314 -21.88 -79.34 104.77
CA GLU A 314 -21.83 -79.87 103.38
C GLU A 314 -23.07 -80.47 102.67
N GLY A 315 -23.17 -80.16 101.37
CA GLY A 315 -23.97 -80.85 100.34
C GLY A 315 -25.13 -80.00 99.77
N ARG A 316 -25.02 -79.24 98.66
CA ARG A 316 -24.80 -79.56 97.23
C ARG A 316 -26.10 -79.81 96.43
N ALA A 317 -26.20 -79.15 95.26
CA ALA A 317 -26.93 -79.52 94.03
C ALA A 317 -28.48 -79.47 94.06
N GLU A 318 -29.25 -79.18 93.00
CA GLU A 318 -29.06 -78.93 91.56
C GLU A 318 -30.45 -78.60 90.93
N GLY A 319 -30.45 -78.10 89.69
CA GLY A 319 -31.61 -78.04 88.76
C GLY A 319 -32.04 -76.60 88.44
N GLN A 320 -31.72 -75.95 87.31
CA GLN A 320 -31.79 -76.36 85.89
C GLN A 320 -33.23 -76.76 85.52
N ALA A 321 -33.90 -76.29 84.47
CA ALA A 321 -33.52 -75.89 83.10
C ALA A 321 -34.72 -75.07 82.50
N ALA A 322 -34.78 -74.53 81.29
CA ALA A 322 -33.95 -74.56 80.09
C ALA A 322 -34.40 -73.40 79.16
N ASP A 323 -33.42 -72.92 78.41
CA ASP A 323 -33.37 -72.45 77.01
C ASP A 323 -34.19 -73.35 76.01
N PRO A 324 -34.19 -73.19 74.66
CA PRO A 324 -33.44 -72.26 73.80
C PRO A 324 -34.18 -71.70 72.56
N GLY A 325 -33.48 -70.90 71.75
CA GLY A 325 -33.81 -70.68 70.35
C GLY A 325 -33.03 -69.56 69.68
N GLU A 326 -31.79 -69.85 69.29
CA GLU A 326 -31.04 -69.11 68.28
C GLU A 326 -31.66 -69.35 66.89
N ASP A 327 -31.69 -68.32 66.04
CA ASP A 327 -31.49 -68.47 64.60
C ASP A 327 -30.91 -67.16 64.06
N GLU A 328 -29.70 -67.27 63.51
CA GLU A 328 -29.09 -66.33 62.59
C GLU A 328 -29.89 -66.34 61.27
N VAL A 329 -30.18 -65.17 60.74
CA VAL A 329 -30.34 -64.97 59.29
C VAL A 329 -29.85 -63.56 58.94
N GLU A 330 -28.73 -63.55 58.24
CA GLU A 330 -28.42 -62.54 57.23
C GLU A 330 -29.64 -62.38 56.30
N ASP A 331 -30.07 -61.15 56.06
CA ASP A 331 -30.58 -60.79 54.74
C ASP A 331 -30.34 -59.29 54.50
N GLU A 332 -29.59 -59.03 53.44
CA GLU A 332 -29.52 -57.77 52.73
C GLU A 332 -30.93 -57.38 52.29
N VAL A 333 -31.35 -56.17 52.63
CA VAL A 333 -32.26 -55.43 51.75
C VAL A 333 -31.86 -53.96 51.78
N GLU A 334 -31.13 -53.60 50.75
CA GLU A 334 -31.15 -52.28 50.15
C GLU A 334 -32.63 -51.87 49.97
N ASP A 335 -33.11 -50.97 50.81
CA ASP A 335 -34.24 -50.11 50.43
C ASP A 335 -33.64 -48.76 50.05
N GLU A 336 -33.37 -48.66 48.75
CA GLU A 336 -33.38 -47.41 48.01
C GLU A 336 -34.65 -46.64 48.37
N VAL A 337 -34.54 -45.72 49.33
CA VAL A 337 -35.42 -44.56 49.32
C VAL A 337 -34.89 -43.66 48.22
N GLU A 338 -35.35 -43.92 46.99
CA GLU A 338 -35.53 -42.90 45.97
C GLU A 338 -36.32 -41.76 46.63
N VAL A 339 -35.58 -40.79 47.17
CA VAL A 339 -36.10 -39.44 47.30
C VAL A 339 -36.07 -38.89 45.89
N ASP A 340 -37.11 -39.24 45.13
CA ASP A 340 -37.54 -38.48 43.97
C ASP A 340 -38.06 -37.13 44.49
N SER A 341 -37.11 -36.32 44.93
CA SER A 341 -37.24 -34.88 44.88
C SER A 341 -36.78 -34.51 43.49
N GLU A 342 -37.67 -34.70 42.51
CA GLU A 342 -37.98 -33.67 41.53
C GLU A 342 -38.06 -32.33 42.29
N ALA A 343 -36.89 -31.74 42.57
CA ALA A 343 -36.75 -30.31 42.55
C ALA A 343 -37.07 -29.98 41.10
N LYS A 344 -38.38 -29.79 40.84
CA LYS A 344 -38.87 -28.94 39.76
C LYS A 344 -37.88 -27.80 39.76
N THR A 345 -37.02 -27.78 38.74
CA THR A 345 -36.26 -26.64 38.29
C THR A 345 -37.29 -25.54 38.22
N SER A 346 -37.44 -24.83 39.33
CA SER A 346 -38.43 -23.81 39.54
C SER A 346 -37.87 -22.67 38.74
N GLU A 347 -38.23 -22.73 37.45
CA GLU A 347 -38.09 -21.72 36.41
C GLU A 347 -37.25 -20.56 36.90
N LEU A 348 -35.93 -20.75 36.93
CA LEU A 348 -35.06 -19.60 36.88
C LEU A 348 -35.48 -18.88 35.60
N PRO A 349 -35.85 -17.59 35.66
CA PRO A 349 -36.14 -16.86 34.45
C PRO A 349 -34.95 -17.07 33.51
N THR A 350 -35.23 -17.42 32.25
CA THR A 350 -34.17 -17.61 31.27
C THR A 350 -33.44 -16.30 31.09
N LEU A 351 -32.10 -16.34 31.06
CA LEU A 351 -31.28 -15.16 30.74
C LEU A 351 -31.87 -14.49 29.48
N PRO A 352 -32.02 -13.16 29.46
CA PRO A 352 -32.34 -12.48 28.21
C PRO A 352 -31.27 -12.89 27.20
N GLN A 353 -31.69 -13.55 26.13
CA GLN A 353 -30.76 -14.03 25.11
C GLN A 353 -29.99 -12.84 24.56
N ALA A 354 -28.69 -13.05 24.32
CA ALA A 354 -27.83 -12.06 23.69
C ALA A 354 -28.52 -11.52 22.44
N VAL A 355 -28.46 -10.21 22.23
CA VAL A 355 -28.92 -9.59 20.99
C VAL A 355 -28.20 -10.30 19.84
N ASP A 356 -28.94 -11.07 19.04
CA ASP A 356 -28.44 -11.67 17.82
C ASP A 356 -27.99 -10.52 16.91
N ASN A 357 -26.70 -10.20 16.97
CA ASN A 357 -26.04 -9.39 15.96
C ASN A 357 -25.94 -10.25 14.71
N ASN A 358 -27.06 -10.41 14.00
CA ASN A 358 -27.07 -10.97 12.66
C ASN A 358 -26.57 -9.89 11.70
N PRO A 359 -25.34 -9.99 11.14
CA PRO A 359 -24.83 -9.00 10.22
C PRO A 359 -25.50 -9.04 8.84
N ASP A 360 -26.37 -10.02 8.55
CA ASP A 360 -26.93 -10.28 7.21
C ASP A 360 -28.38 -9.80 7.01
N ALA A 361 -28.94 -8.99 7.91
CA ALA A 361 -30.23 -8.35 7.69
C ALA A 361 -30.08 -6.92 7.15
N ARG A 362 -29.58 -6.76 5.92
CA ARG A 362 -29.73 -5.53 5.12
C ARG A 362 -29.94 -5.82 3.64
#